data_AF-A0A945ITP9-F1
#
_entry.id   AF-A0A945ITP9-F1
#
_cell.length_a   1.000
_cell.length_b   1.000
_cell.length_c   1.000
_cell.angle_alpha   90.00
_cell.angle_beta   90.00
_cell.angle_gamma   90.00
#
_symmetry.space_group_name_H-M   'P 1'
#
loop_
_entity.id
_entity.type
_entity.pdbx_description
1 polymer ?
#
loop_
_entity_poly.entity_id
_entity_poly.type
_entity_poly.pdbx_seq_one_letter_code
_entity_poly.pdbx_strand_id
1 'polypeptide(L)'
;MAPAERRTARIGCGIVFGLVALVGCSTALTSGSGSDAAIPPETTALPTTVAPTTTMPPTTTMAPTTTMPPTTTIAPTTTTTLPINVIEVPVLDPPLAAIGTSSGGEAARVQNRLMELGFWVQSADGDYGLTTRQAVMAFQKYMGFDNPDGKVDEQSAAALTNMDLRPVARANSGTLVEVDKGKQLLFFVIDGRTEYILNASTGNGEAYEEPDQNSPGEIQRGVSLTPSGLHEVNRERPEGWWEGDLGSIYRPKYFVGGVAVHGSNSIPNYPASHGCVRVSVPAMDWVWESGIMPLDTPVWVHDGA
;
A
#
# COMPACT_ATOMS: atom_id res chain seq x y z
N MET A 1 -21.91 0.02 44.77
CA MET A 1 -21.23 -1.22 44.31
C MET A 1 -20.75 -0.95 42.90
N ALA A 2 -19.57 -0.35 42.77
CA ALA A 2 -18.29 -0.99 42.43
C ALA A 2 -18.10 -1.08 40.89
N PRO A 3 -17.18 -0.29 40.29
CA PRO A 3 -16.78 -0.40 38.89
C PRO A 3 -15.61 -1.39 38.73
N ALA A 4 -15.60 -2.17 37.65
CA ALA A 4 -14.51 -3.10 37.35
C ALA A 4 -13.41 -2.43 36.49
N GLU A 5 -12.18 -2.83 36.77
CA GLU A 5 -10.93 -2.08 36.64
C GLU A 5 -10.29 -2.06 35.23
N ARG A 6 -9.58 -0.96 34.98
CA ARG A 6 -8.51 -0.84 33.98
C ARG A 6 -7.35 -1.79 34.33
N ARG A 7 -6.88 -2.57 33.36
CA ARG A 7 -5.57 -3.24 33.44
C ARG A 7 -4.51 -2.38 32.75
N THR A 8 -3.68 -1.73 33.56
CA THR A 8 -2.39 -1.15 33.19
C THR A 8 -1.33 -2.26 33.16
N ALA A 9 -0.62 -2.40 32.05
CA ALA A 9 0.62 -3.18 32.00
C ALA A 9 1.80 -2.21 31.90
N ARG A 10 2.63 -2.18 32.95
CA ARG A 10 3.97 -1.58 32.98
C ARG A 10 4.98 -2.72 33.05
N ILE A 11 5.90 -2.78 32.09
CA ILE A 11 7.18 -3.49 32.12
C ILE A 11 8.09 -2.59 31.28
N GLY A 12 9.28 -2.16 31.66
CA GLY A 12 10.24 -2.60 32.66
C GLY A 12 11.61 -2.26 32.06
N CYS A 13 12.40 -1.46 32.77
CA CYS A 13 13.63 -0.81 32.36
C CYS A 13 14.82 -1.78 32.20
N GLY A 14 15.81 -1.40 31.35
CA GLY A 14 17.21 -1.85 31.43
C GLY A 14 17.69 -2.67 30.23
N ILE A 15 18.91 -2.54 29.69
CA ILE A 15 20.16 -1.90 30.11
C ILE A 15 21.00 -1.61 28.84
N VAL A 16 21.77 -0.53 28.90
CA VAL A 16 22.81 -0.08 27.98
C VAL A 16 24.02 -1.02 27.98
N PHE A 17 24.57 -1.35 26.81
CA PHE A 17 26.00 -1.64 26.66
C PHE A 17 26.52 -1.00 25.37
N GLY A 18 27.27 0.10 25.54
CA GLY A 18 28.20 0.58 24.54
C GLY A 18 29.53 -0.17 24.70
N LEU A 19 30.18 -0.47 23.58
CA LEU A 19 31.63 -0.58 23.55
C LEU A 19 32.14 -0.10 22.19
N VAL A 20 32.84 1.03 22.25
CA VAL A 20 33.69 1.58 21.20
C VAL A 20 35.00 0.79 21.20
N ALA A 21 35.46 0.32 20.04
CA ALA A 21 36.85 -0.04 19.83
C ALA A 21 37.30 0.47 18.45
N LEU A 22 38.12 1.52 18.51
CA LEU A 22 38.78 2.22 17.43
C LEU A 22 40.26 1.83 17.47
N VAL A 23 40.75 1.09 16.47
CA VAL A 23 42.17 0.90 16.12
C VAL A 23 42.17 0.57 14.62
N GLY A 24 42.88 1.22 13.69
CA GLY A 24 44.08 2.04 13.78
C GLY A 24 45.22 1.39 12.98
N CYS A 25 45.40 1.84 11.73
CA CYS A 25 46.62 1.82 10.90
C CYS A 25 47.39 0.49 10.66
N SER A 26 47.57 0.10 9.39
CA SER A 26 48.76 0.48 8.60
C SER A 26 48.84 -0.25 7.24
N THR A 27 49.36 0.49 6.28
CA THR A 27 49.63 0.18 4.88
C THR A 27 50.74 -0.86 4.66
N ALA A 28 50.59 -1.69 3.62
CA ALA A 28 51.72 -2.22 2.85
C ALA A 28 51.37 -2.25 1.36
N LEU A 29 52.08 -1.44 0.58
CA LEU A 29 52.15 -1.53 -0.87
C LEU A 29 53.04 -2.72 -1.26
N THR A 30 52.67 -3.45 -2.30
CA THR A 30 53.64 -4.08 -3.20
C THR A 30 53.03 -4.28 -4.58
N SER A 31 53.72 -3.73 -5.57
CA SER A 31 53.42 -3.75 -7.00
C SER A 31 53.74 -5.11 -7.63
N GLY A 32 53.05 -5.46 -8.72
CA GLY A 32 53.45 -6.56 -9.59
C GLY A 32 52.48 -6.80 -10.74
N SER A 33 52.76 -6.20 -11.91
CA SER A 33 52.14 -6.51 -13.20
C SER A 33 52.71 -7.81 -13.81
N GLY A 34 51.91 -8.56 -14.57
CA GLY A 34 52.42 -9.53 -15.56
C GLY A 34 51.59 -10.79 -15.78
N SER A 35 50.64 -10.71 -16.72
CA SER A 35 50.27 -11.65 -17.81
C SER A 35 50.46 -13.18 -17.73
N ASP A 36 49.41 -13.82 -18.25
CA ASP A 36 49.30 -15.08 -19.02
C ASP A 36 49.19 -16.46 -18.35
N ALA A 37 48.01 -17.04 -18.62
CA ALA A 37 47.71 -18.41 -19.05
C ALA A 37 48.34 -19.60 -18.31
N ALA A 38 47.48 -20.41 -17.67
CA ALA A 38 47.38 -21.86 -17.90
C ALA A 38 46.30 -22.50 -17.01
N ILE A 39 45.39 -23.25 -17.64
CA ILE A 39 44.48 -24.23 -17.04
C ILE A 39 45.29 -25.48 -16.63
N PRO A 40 44.99 -26.12 -15.49
CA PRO A 40 44.93 -27.59 -15.46
C PRO A 40 43.83 -28.13 -14.47
N PRO A 41 43.66 -29.45 -14.28
CA PRO A 41 42.76 -30.26 -15.09
C PRO A 41 41.60 -30.88 -14.28
N GLU A 42 40.62 -31.35 -15.05
CA GLU A 42 39.47 -32.17 -14.67
C GLU A 42 39.93 -33.51 -14.05
N THR A 43 39.40 -33.86 -12.87
CA THR A 43 39.65 -35.15 -12.21
C THR A 43 38.50 -36.11 -12.51
N THR A 44 38.80 -37.07 -13.39
CA THR A 44 38.01 -38.28 -13.65
C THR A 44 38.08 -39.24 -12.46
N ALA A 45 36.94 -39.58 -11.87
CA ALA A 45 36.83 -40.71 -10.94
C ALA A 45 36.10 -41.89 -11.63
N LEU A 46 36.76 -43.04 -11.68
CA LEU A 46 36.27 -44.31 -12.23
C LEU A 46 35.26 -45.01 -11.29
N PRO A 47 34.42 -45.92 -11.83
CA PRO A 47 33.34 -46.57 -11.09
C PRO A 47 33.84 -47.70 -10.19
N THR A 48 33.25 -47.84 -9.01
CA THR A 48 33.50 -48.98 -8.12
C THR A 48 32.48 -50.08 -8.41
N THR A 49 32.96 -51.17 -9.01
CA THR A 49 32.26 -52.44 -9.20
C THR A 49 32.22 -53.22 -7.89
N VAL A 50 31.02 -53.60 -7.42
CA VAL A 50 30.84 -54.54 -6.31
C VAL A 50 30.32 -55.86 -6.86
N ALA A 51 31.00 -56.96 -6.49
CA ALA A 51 30.76 -58.33 -6.91
C ALA A 51 29.49 -58.95 -6.26
N PRO A 52 28.89 -59.99 -6.88
CA PRO A 52 27.57 -60.48 -6.50
C PRO A 52 27.62 -61.43 -5.29
N THR A 53 26.63 -61.32 -4.41
CA THR A 53 26.34 -62.31 -3.35
C THR A 53 25.31 -63.30 -3.87
N THR A 54 25.60 -64.59 -3.73
CA THR A 54 24.76 -65.73 -4.09
C THR A 54 23.58 -65.86 -3.12
N THR A 55 22.36 -65.67 -3.63
CA THR A 55 21.10 -65.85 -2.88
C THR A 55 20.49 -67.22 -3.19
N MET A 56 20.13 -67.98 -2.14
CA MET A 56 19.37 -69.23 -2.25
C MET A 56 17.97 -69.01 -2.85
N PRO A 57 17.38 -69.99 -3.56
CA PRO A 57 16.04 -69.85 -4.12
C PRO A 57 14.97 -69.87 -3.02
N PRO A 58 14.07 -68.87 -2.93
CA PRO A 58 12.90 -68.97 -2.07
C PRO A 58 11.83 -69.86 -2.70
N THR A 59 11.30 -70.77 -1.90
CA THR A 59 10.16 -71.66 -2.19
C THR A 59 8.91 -70.85 -2.54
N THR A 60 8.35 -71.08 -3.72
CA THR A 60 7.07 -70.51 -4.18
C THR A 60 5.90 -71.11 -3.40
N THR A 61 5.36 -70.34 -2.44
CA THR A 61 4.01 -70.56 -1.90
C THR A 61 3.07 -69.63 -2.66
N MET A 62 2.09 -70.19 -3.38
CA MET A 62 1.09 -69.40 -4.11
C MET A 62 0.18 -68.66 -3.12
N ALA A 63 0.20 -67.33 -3.17
CA ALA A 63 -0.76 -66.48 -2.46
C ALA A 63 -2.10 -66.46 -3.22
N PRO A 64 -3.25 -66.40 -2.53
CA PRO A 64 -4.56 -66.33 -3.17
C PRO A 64 -4.75 -64.99 -3.88
N THR A 65 -5.13 -65.03 -5.16
CA THR A 65 -5.47 -63.84 -5.96
C THR A 65 -6.87 -63.36 -5.59
N THR A 66 -6.98 -62.38 -4.70
CA THR A 66 -8.18 -61.55 -4.56
C THR A 66 -8.04 -60.33 -5.47
N THR A 67 -8.70 -60.38 -6.64
CA THR A 67 -8.83 -59.24 -7.54
C THR A 67 -9.82 -58.23 -6.93
N MET A 68 -9.31 -57.19 -6.28
CA MET A 68 -10.12 -56.01 -5.96
C MET A 68 -10.33 -55.18 -7.23
N PRO A 69 -11.51 -54.59 -7.43
CA PRO A 69 -11.77 -53.70 -8.56
C PRO A 69 -10.85 -52.46 -8.50
N PRO A 70 -10.46 -51.88 -9.65
CA PRO A 70 -9.63 -50.67 -9.67
C PRO A 70 -10.38 -49.54 -8.96
N THR A 71 -9.84 -49.07 -7.85
CA THR A 71 -10.33 -47.86 -7.20
C THR A 71 -9.76 -46.68 -7.99
N THR A 72 -10.63 -45.97 -8.71
CA THR A 72 -10.26 -44.70 -9.35
C THR A 72 -10.02 -43.67 -8.25
N THR A 73 -8.76 -43.51 -7.84
CA THR A 73 -8.35 -42.40 -6.97
C THR A 73 -8.53 -41.11 -7.77
N ILE A 74 -9.58 -40.35 -7.44
CA ILE A 74 -9.75 -38.98 -7.94
C ILE A 74 -8.54 -38.18 -7.43
N ALA A 75 -7.80 -37.54 -8.34
CA ALA A 75 -6.68 -36.69 -7.96
C ALA A 75 -7.16 -35.61 -6.98
N PRO A 76 -6.41 -35.31 -5.91
CA PRO A 76 -6.79 -34.26 -4.98
C PRO A 76 -6.89 -32.94 -5.76
N THR A 77 -8.05 -32.30 -5.70
CA THR A 77 -8.24 -30.96 -6.24
C THR A 77 -7.50 -30.00 -5.31
N THR A 78 -6.34 -29.48 -5.74
CA THR A 78 -5.66 -28.39 -5.03
C THR A 78 -6.51 -27.13 -5.16
N THR A 79 -7.27 -26.82 -4.10
CA THR A 79 -7.88 -25.49 -3.94
C THR A 79 -6.78 -24.51 -3.56
N THR A 80 -6.23 -23.79 -4.54
CA THR A 80 -5.35 -22.64 -4.27
C THR A 80 -6.17 -21.59 -3.53
N THR A 81 -5.89 -21.41 -2.23
CA THR A 81 -6.50 -20.35 -1.44
C THR A 81 -5.78 -19.04 -1.75
N LEU A 82 -6.51 -18.00 -2.16
CA LEU A 82 -5.96 -16.66 -2.38
C LEU A 82 -5.36 -16.11 -1.08
N PRO A 83 -4.35 -15.21 -1.17
CA PRO A 83 -3.79 -14.59 0.02
C PRO A 83 -4.84 -13.70 0.71
N ILE A 84 -4.76 -13.60 2.05
CA ILE A 84 -5.78 -12.96 2.89
C ILE A 84 -6.00 -11.46 2.60
N ASN A 85 -5.06 -10.82 1.92
CA ASN A 85 -5.13 -9.41 1.51
C ASN A 85 -5.83 -9.18 0.17
N VAL A 86 -6.24 -10.25 -0.52
CA VAL A 86 -7.01 -10.18 -1.77
C VAL A 86 -8.47 -10.45 -1.47
N ILE A 87 -9.32 -9.48 -1.82
CA ILE A 87 -10.77 -9.56 -1.62
C ILE A 87 -11.42 -9.61 -2.99
N GLU A 88 -12.11 -10.71 -3.28
CA GLU A 88 -12.92 -10.84 -4.49
C GLU A 88 -14.17 -9.97 -4.39
N VAL A 89 -14.54 -9.35 -5.51
CA VAL A 89 -15.75 -8.56 -5.67
C VAL A 89 -16.45 -9.08 -6.92
N PRO A 90 -17.72 -9.52 -6.87
CA PRO A 90 -18.41 -9.97 -8.08
C PRO A 90 -18.42 -8.88 -9.16
N VAL A 91 -18.27 -9.27 -10.42
CA VAL A 91 -18.50 -8.37 -11.55
C VAL A 91 -19.96 -7.90 -11.56
N LEU A 92 -20.21 -6.69 -12.03
CA LEU A 92 -21.57 -6.14 -12.06
C LEU A 92 -22.37 -6.65 -13.26
N ASP A 93 -23.60 -7.09 -12.99
CA ASP A 93 -24.64 -7.39 -13.98
C ASP A 93 -25.98 -6.77 -13.51
N PRO A 94 -26.58 -5.81 -14.24
CA PRO A 94 -26.14 -5.27 -15.54
C PRO A 94 -24.84 -4.46 -15.45
N PRO A 95 -24.16 -4.17 -16.59
CA PRO A 95 -22.99 -3.30 -16.61
C PRO A 95 -23.33 -1.86 -16.22
N LEU A 96 -22.32 -1.09 -15.80
CA LEU A 96 -22.45 0.35 -15.59
C LEU A 96 -22.43 1.10 -16.93
N ALA A 97 -23.19 2.19 -17.01
CA ALA A 97 -23.18 3.10 -18.16
C ALA A 97 -22.20 4.27 -17.97
N ALA A 98 -21.70 4.81 -19.09
CA ALA A 98 -20.91 6.03 -19.10
C ALA A 98 -21.82 7.25 -18.81
N ILE A 99 -21.75 7.77 -17.59
CA ILE A 99 -22.60 8.88 -17.12
C ILE A 99 -21.89 10.24 -17.09
N GLY A 100 -20.59 10.28 -17.36
CA GLY A 100 -19.77 11.47 -17.17
C GLY A 100 -19.81 11.91 -15.70
N THR A 101 -20.51 13.00 -15.41
CA THR A 101 -20.76 13.51 -14.05
C THR A 101 -22.25 13.67 -13.75
N SER A 102 -23.10 12.92 -14.44
CA SER A 102 -24.56 13.04 -14.30
C SER A 102 -25.02 12.37 -13.00
N SER A 103 -25.88 13.04 -12.23
CA SER A 103 -26.56 12.45 -11.08
C SER A 103 -27.73 11.54 -11.50
N GLY A 104 -28.15 10.66 -10.61
CA GLY A 104 -29.30 9.77 -10.77
C GLY A 104 -29.03 8.33 -10.30
N GLY A 105 -29.95 7.41 -10.63
CA GLY A 105 -29.83 6.01 -10.20
C GLY A 105 -28.55 5.32 -10.68
N GLU A 106 -28.05 5.69 -11.86
CA GLU A 106 -26.80 5.14 -12.38
C GLU A 106 -25.57 5.68 -11.63
N ALA A 107 -25.60 6.94 -11.17
CA ALA A 107 -24.56 7.46 -10.28
C ALA A 107 -24.56 6.72 -8.93
N ALA A 108 -25.73 6.36 -8.40
CA ALA A 108 -25.81 5.55 -7.18
C ALA A 108 -25.19 4.17 -7.37
N ARG A 109 -25.34 3.55 -8.55
CA ARG A 109 -24.67 2.29 -8.89
C ARG A 109 -23.15 2.47 -8.95
N VAL A 110 -22.66 3.54 -9.57
CA VAL A 110 -21.21 3.88 -9.58
C VAL A 110 -20.68 4.09 -8.15
N GLN A 111 -21.38 4.85 -7.32
CA GLN A 111 -20.98 5.10 -5.93
C GLN A 111 -20.91 3.81 -5.10
N ASN A 112 -21.92 2.94 -5.21
CA ASN A 112 -21.90 1.62 -4.57
C ASN A 112 -20.73 0.78 -5.06
N ARG A 113 -20.47 0.76 -6.37
CA ARG A 113 -19.35 0.02 -6.94
C ARG A 113 -18.00 0.51 -6.42
N LEU A 114 -17.82 1.82 -6.33
CA LEU A 114 -16.60 2.42 -5.79
C LEU A 114 -16.38 1.98 -4.33
N MET A 115 -17.42 2.00 -3.50
CA MET A 115 -17.35 1.54 -2.11
C MET A 115 -17.03 0.04 -1.99
N GLU A 116 -17.64 -0.82 -2.82
CA GLU A 116 -17.31 -2.26 -2.88
C GLU A 116 -15.83 -2.48 -3.21
N LEU A 117 -15.28 -1.66 -4.11
CA LEU A 117 -13.87 -1.64 -4.48
C LEU A 117 -13.00 -0.86 -3.49
N GLY A 118 -13.53 -0.34 -2.39
CA GLY A 118 -12.77 0.38 -1.36
C GLY A 118 -12.40 1.83 -1.70
N PHE A 119 -12.85 2.39 -2.81
CA PHE A 119 -12.73 3.84 -3.06
C PHE A 119 -13.77 4.58 -2.24
N TRP A 120 -13.32 5.42 -1.31
CA TRP A 120 -14.22 6.04 -0.36
C TRP A 120 -15.11 7.07 -1.04
N VAL A 121 -16.42 6.94 -0.81
CA VAL A 121 -17.46 7.93 -1.13
C VAL A 121 -18.24 8.18 0.16
N GLN A 122 -18.68 9.41 0.39
CA GLN A 122 -19.44 9.74 1.60
C GLN A 122 -20.80 9.01 1.67
N SER A 123 -21.47 8.85 0.52
CA SER A 123 -22.76 8.18 0.41
C SER A 123 -23.04 7.73 -1.03
N ALA A 124 -23.94 6.76 -1.22
CA ALA A 124 -24.45 6.33 -2.53
C ALA A 124 -25.90 6.77 -2.76
N ASP A 125 -26.10 8.09 -2.75
CA ASP A 125 -27.38 8.79 -2.91
C ASP A 125 -27.77 9.07 -4.37
N GLY A 126 -26.87 8.83 -5.32
CA GLY A 126 -27.03 9.20 -6.72
C GLY A 126 -26.60 10.62 -7.05
N ASP A 127 -26.12 11.41 -6.10
CA ASP A 127 -25.59 12.74 -6.35
C ASP A 127 -24.11 12.66 -6.77
N TYR A 128 -23.83 13.05 -8.02
CA TYR A 128 -22.46 13.09 -8.55
C TYR A 128 -21.73 14.35 -8.06
N GLY A 129 -21.50 14.41 -6.74
CA GLY A 129 -20.84 15.52 -6.07
C GLY A 129 -19.31 15.38 -5.99
N LEU A 130 -18.72 16.19 -5.11
CA LEU A 130 -17.28 16.23 -4.89
C LEU A 130 -16.70 14.85 -4.54
N THR A 131 -17.27 14.15 -3.56
CA THR A 131 -16.73 12.87 -3.08
C THR A 131 -16.82 11.78 -4.15
N THR A 132 -17.92 11.71 -4.89
CA THR A 132 -18.06 10.83 -6.07
C THR A 132 -16.99 11.12 -7.12
N ARG A 133 -16.80 12.39 -7.49
CA ARG A 133 -15.78 12.79 -8.46
C ARG A 133 -14.37 12.43 -8.00
N GLN A 134 -14.05 12.64 -6.72
CA GLN A 134 -12.75 12.29 -6.16
C GLN A 134 -12.53 10.77 -6.13
N ALA A 135 -13.55 9.98 -5.80
CA ALA A 135 -13.46 8.52 -5.81
C ALA A 135 -13.27 7.97 -7.23
N VAL A 136 -13.98 8.50 -8.23
CA VAL A 136 -13.76 8.15 -9.64
C VAL A 136 -12.35 8.52 -10.08
N MET A 137 -11.87 9.72 -9.73
CA MET A 137 -10.49 10.11 -10.02
C MET A 137 -9.46 9.17 -9.35
N ALA A 138 -9.71 8.75 -8.11
CA ALA A 138 -8.86 7.79 -7.42
C ALA A 138 -8.83 6.43 -8.13
N PHE A 139 -9.99 5.95 -8.58
CA PHE A 139 -10.11 4.72 -9.37
C PHE A 139 -9.32 4.82 -10.67
N GLN A 140 -9.50 5.91 -11.43
CA GLN A 140 -8.79 6.14 -12.70
C GLN A 140 -7.28 6.20 -12.51
N LYS A 141 -6.81 6.87 -11.44
CA LYS A 141 -5.41 6.90 -11.03
C LYS A 141 -4.89 5.50 -10.70
N TYR A 142 -5.65 4.71 -9.96
CA TYR A 142 -5.26 3.34 -9.62
C TYR A 142 -5.11 2.47 -10.86
N MET A 143 -6.03 2.61 -11.83
CA MET A 143 -6.02 1.89 -13.10
C MET A 143 -4.94 2.39 -14.08
N GLY A 144 -4.28 3.52 -13.78
CA GLY A 144 -3.25 4.10 -14.64
C GLY A 144 -3.81 4.69 -15.95
N PHE A 145 -5.02 5.24 -15.92
CA PHE A 145 -5.61 5.87 -17.10
C PHE A 145 -4.91 7.20 -17.43
N ASP A 146 -4.82 7.52 -18.72
CA ASP A 146 -4.12 8.72 -19.20
C ASP A 146 -4.77 10.03 -18.73
N ASN A 147 -6.09 10.03 -18.52
CA ASN A 147 -6.85 11.22 -18.12
C ASN A 147 -7.77 10.95 -16.91
N PRO A 148 -7.24 10.93 -15.68
CA PRO A 148 -8.04 10.81 -14.47
C PRO A 148 -8.72 12.15 -14.15
N ASP A 149 -9.86 12.45 -14.79
CA ASP A 149 -10.58 13.72 -14.65
C ASP A 149 -11.80 13.65 -13.69
N GLY A 150 -12.08 12.46 -13.18
CA GLY A 150 -13.19 12.16 -12.28
C GLY A 150 -14.54 12.04 -12.98
N LYS A 151 -14.57 11.83 -14.30
CA LYS A 151 -15.80 11.53 -15.06
C LYS A 151 -15.87 10.05 -15.42
N VAL A 152 -17.06 9.46 -15.35
CA VAL A 152 -17.29 8.07 -15.80
C VAL A 152 -17.53 8.05 -17.31
N ASP A 153 -16.45 7.88 -18.07
CA ASP A 153 -16.50 7.56 -19.49
C ASP A 153 -16.67 6.05 -19.74
N GLU A 154 -16.69 5.63 -21.00
CA GLU A 154 -16.83 4.21 -21.38
C GLU A 154 -15.71 3.33 -20.81
N GLN A 155 -14.47 3.83 -20.81
CA GLN A 155 -13.34 3.10 -20.25
C GLN A 155 -13.51 2.90 -18.74
N SER A 156 -13.92 3.95 -18.02
CA SER A 156 -14.15 3.90 -16.58
C SER A 156 -15.35 3.01 -16.22
N ALA A 157 -16.46 3.13 -16.96
CA ALA A 157 -17.66 2.31 -16.75
C ALA A 157 -17.37 0.82 -16.96
N ALA A 158 -16.67 0.47 -18.04
CA ALA A 158 -16.26 -0.90 -18.33
C ALA A 158 -15.29 -1.44 -17.27
N ALA A 159 -14.30 -0.65 -16.86
CA ALA A 159 -13.34 -1.09 -15.85
C ALA A 159 -13.99 -1.27 -14.47
N LEU A 160 -14.85 -0.35 -14.03
CA LEU A 160 -15.61 -0.49 -12.78
C LEU A 160 -16.51 -1.72 -12.80
N THR A 161 -17.14 -2.01 -13.93
CA THR A 161 -18.02 -3.19 -14.11
C THR A 161 -17.25 -4.50 -13.95
N ASN A 162 -16.08 -4.59 -14.58
CA ASN A 162 -15.34 -5.85 -14.73
C ASN A 162 -14.27 -6.07 -13.67
N MET A 163 -13.94 -5.07 -12.85
CA MET A 163 -12.95 -5.23 -11.78
C MET A 163 -13.49 -6.18 -10.72
N ASP A 164 -12.92 -7.39 -10.64
CA ASP A 164 -13.39 -8.50 -9.82
C ASP A 164 -12.59 -8.71 -8.52
N LEU A 165 -11.62 -7.83 -8.27
CA LEU A 165 -10.78 -7.82 -7.07
C LEU A 165 -10.73 -6.40 -6.51
N ARG A 166 -10.74 -6.27 -5.18
CA ARG A 166 -10.45 -4.98 -4.55
C ARG A 166 -9.01 -4.56 -4.90
N PRO A 167 -8.79 -3.29 -5.28
CA PRO A 167 -7.47 -2.69 -5.41
C PRO A 167 -6.64 -2.91 -4.14
N VAL A 168 -5.34 -3.16 -4.31
CA VAL A 168 -4.42 -3.44 -3.20
C VAL A 168 -3.34 -2.37 -3.12
N ALA A 169 -3.04 -1.97 -1.90
CA ALA A 169 -1.84 -1.24 -1.53
C ALA A 169 -0.63 -2.19 -1.61
N ARG A 170 0.60 -1.62 -1.55
CA ARG A 170 1.81 -2.43 -1.47
C ARG A 170 1.96 -3.08 -0.11
N ALA A 171 1.57 -2.37 0.94
CA ALA A 171 1.59 -2.90 2.28
C ALA A 171 0.54 -4.00 2.39
N ASN A 172 1.02 -5.18 2.81
CA ASN A 172 0.24 -6.41 2.94
C ASN A 172 0.27 -6.96 4.37
N SER A 173 0.72 -6.16 5.34
CA SER A 173 0.75 -6.49 6.76
C SER A 173 0.65 -5.23 7.62
N GLY A 174 0.20 -5.41 8.86
CA GLY A 174 0.04 -4.32 9.82
C GLY A 174 -1.11 -3.36 9.50
N THR A 175 -1.21 -2.32 10.31
CA THR A 175 -2.20 -1.25 10.18
C THR A 175 -1.48 0.07 10.00
N LEU A 176 -1.64 0.70 8.84
CA LEU A 176 -0.92 1.91 8.45
C LEU A 176 -1.66 2.71 7.37
N VAL A 177 -1.18 3.91 7.13
CA VAL A 177 -1.49 4.71 5.94
C VAL A 177 -0.36 4.55 4.92
N GLU A 178 -0.68 4.17 3.70
CA GLU A 178 0.26 4.17 2.57
C GLU A 178 -0.03 5.34 1.63
N VAL A 179 1.00 6.08 1.24
CA VAL A 179 0.91 7.18 0.27
C VAL A 179 1.78 6.83 -0.94
N ASP A 180 1.11 6.50 -2.05
CA ASP A 180 1.75 6.26 -3.34
C ASP A 180 1.80 7.59 -4.10
N LYS A 181 2.98 8.21 -4.15
CA LYS A 181 3.20 9.47 -4.87
C LYS A 181 3.20 9.27 -6.39
N GLY A 182 3.54 8.09 -6.90
CA GLY A 182 3.48 7.81 -8.33
C GLY A 182 2.04 7.81 -8.82
N LYS A 183 1.14 7.19 -8.05
CA LYS A 183 -0.31 7.15 -8.36
C LYS A 183 -1.08 8.36 -7.85
N GLN A 184 -0.52 9.13 -6.91
CA GLN A 184 -1.23 10.18 -6.17
C GLN A 184 -2.47 9.63 -5.43
N LEU A 185 -2.26 8.56 -4.66
CA LEU A 185 -3.28 7.87 -3.87
C LEU A 185 -2.85 7.71 -2.42
N LEU A 186 -3.83 7.71 -1.52
CA LEU A 186 -3.66 7.37 -0.12
C LEU A 186 -4.50 6.12 0.19
N PHE A 187 -3.88 5.11 0.77
CA PHE A 187 -4.51 3.85 1.17
C PHE A 187 -4.54 3.74 2.69
N PHE A 188 -5.68 3.32 3.23
CA PHE A 188 -5.79 2.84 4.60
C PHE A 188 -5.68 1.32 4.59
N VAL A 189 -4.60 0.80 5.17
CA VAL A 189 -4.32 -0.63 5.27
C VAL A 189 -4.58 -1.05 6.70
N ILE A 190 -5.47 -2.02 6.93
CA ILE A 190 -5.84 -2.56 8.24
C ILE A 190 -5.57 -4.06 8.25
N ASP A 191 -4.73 -4.53 9.17
CA ASP A 191 -4.29 -5.93 9.25
C ASP A 191 -3.79 -6.50 7.90
N GLY A 192 -3.10 -5.66 7.12
CA GLY A 192 -2.58 -6.00 5.79
C GLY A 192 -3.59 -5.99 4.65
N ARG A 193 -4.85 -5.62 4.91
CA ARG A 193 -5.89 -5.44 3.89
C ARG A 193 -6.10 -3.97 3.57
N THR A 194 -6.21 -3.64 2.29
CA THR A 194 -6.63 -2.30 1.85
C THR A 194 -8.11 -2.12 2.10
N GLU A 195 -8.46 -1.25 3.06
CA GLU A 195 -9.86 -1.00 3.43
C GLU A 195 -10.43 0.24 2.76
N TYR A 196 -9.62 1.30 2.59
CA TYR A 196 -10.08 2.52 1.93
C TYR A 196 -8.99 3.15 1.08
N ILE A 197 -9.42 3.78 -0.01
CA ILE A 197 -8.56 4.47 -0.97
C ILE A 197 -9.11 5.86 -1.19
N LEU A 198 -8.25 6.86 -1.03
CA LEU A 198 -8.55 8.26 -1.27
C LEU A 198 -7.73 8.78 -2.44
N ASN A 199 -8.35 9.68 -3.22
CA ASN A 199 -7.60 10.55 -4.10
C ASN A 199 -6.71 11.47 -3.25
N ALA A 200 -5.43 11.57 -3.63
CA ALA A 200 -4.48 12.45 -2.97
C ALA A 200 -3.81 13.40 -3.97
N SER A 201 -3.24 14.48 -3.46
CA SER A 201 -2.30 15.34 -4.19
C SER A 201 -1.13 15.70 -3.28
N THR A 202 0.07 15.26 -3.63
CA THR A 202 1.29 15.40 -2.83
C THR A 202 2.16 16.58 -3.31
N GLY A 203 3.35 16.70 -2.75
CA GLY A 203 4.34 17.70 -3.14
C GLY A 203 4.71 17.60 -4.62
N ASN A 204 4.81 18.73 -5.32
CA ASN A 204 5.17 18.79 -6.75
C ASN A 204 6.68 18.69 -7.02
N GLY A 205 7.52 18.70 -5.98
CA GLY A 205 8.97 18.63 -6.11
C GLY A 205 9.64 19.90 -6.63
N GLU A 206 8.88 20.96 -6.92
CA GLU A 206 9.42 22.23 -7.37
C GLU A 206 9.95 23.05 -6.19
N ALA A 207 10.91 23.94 -6.48
CA ALA A 207 11.34 24.91 -5.49
C ALA A 207 10.26 25.97 -5.30
N TYR A 208 10.06 26.42 -4.06
CA TYR A 208 9.15 27.52 -3.75
C TYR A 208 9.91 28.64 -3.02
N GLU A 209 9.44 29.87 -3.24
CA GLU A 209 9.88 31.07 -2.54
C GLU A 209 8.65 31.97 -2.38
N GLU A 210 8.05 31.95 -1.20
CA GLU A 210 6.76 32.61 -0.95
C GLU A 210 6.78 33.34 0.40
N PRO A 211 6.04 34.45 0.55
CA PRO A 211 5.89 35.11 1.84
C PRO A 211 5.29 34.17 2.89
N ASP A 212 5.89 34.13 4.07
CA ASP A 212 5.33 33.41 5.20
C ASP A 212 4.01 34.07 5.63
N GLN A 213 2.92 33.30 5.63
CA GLN A 213 1.59 33.82 5.98
C GLN A 213 1.43 34.11 7.47
N ASN A 214 2.25 33.48 8.32
CA ASN A 214 2.25 33.63 9.77
C ASN A 214 3.30 34.65 10.26
N SER A 215 4.32 34.94 9.45
CA SER A 215 5.39 35.91 9.75
C SER A 215 5.51 37.00 8.69
N PRO A 216 4.76 38.12 8.81
CA PRO A 216 4.81 39.22 7.83
C PRO A 216 6.22 39.75 7.61
N GLY A 217 6.71 39.64 6.37
CA GLY A 217 8.04 40.09 5.96
C GLY A 217 9.10 38.99 5.91
N GLU A 218 8.79 37.78 6.37
CA GLU A 218 9.65 36.61 6.17
C GLU A 218 9.28 35.89 4.86
N ILE A 219 10.29 35.30 4.23
CA ILE A 219 10.13 34.51 3.00
C ILE A 219 10.46 33.06 3.33
N GLN A 220 9.52 32.17 3.07
CA GLN A 220 9.71 30.73 3.14
C GLN A 220 10.31 30.23 1.83
N ARG A 221 11.37 29.43 1.93
CA ARG A 221 12.04 28.81 0.79
C ARG A 221 12.21 27.32 1.04
N GLY A 222 12.00 26.52 0.00
CA GLY A 222 12.20 25.09 0.10
C GLY A 222 11.95 24.36 -1.21
N VAL A 223 11.86 23.04 -1.10
CA VAL A 223 11.44 22.16 -2.18
C VAL A 223 10.16 21.49 -1.72
N SER A 224 9.13 21.51 -2.56
CA SER A 224 7.80 20.97 -2.32
C SER A 224 7.81 19.44 -2.30
N LEU A 225 8.53 18.84 -1.36
CA LEU A 225 8.77 17.40 -1.29
C LEU A 225 7.87 16.78 -0.22
N THR A 226 7.18 15.71 -0.60
CA THR A 226 6.62 14.75 0.38
C THR A 226 7.68 13.68 0.65
N PRO A 227 8.31 13.66 1.85
CA PRO A 227 9.45 12.80 2.11
C PRO A 227 9.07 11.31 2.04
N SER A 228 9.73 10.54 1.17
CA SER A 228 9.59 9.08 1.15
C SER A 228 10.17 8.47 2.43
N GLY A 229 9.61 7.34 2.87
CA GLY A 229 10.04 6.65 4.08
C GLY A 229 8.87 6.19 4.95
N LEU A 230 9.20 5.45 6.00
CA LEU A 230 8.27 5.11 7.06
C LEU A 230 8.32 6.20 8.13
N HIS A 231 7.17 6.81 8.38
CA HIS A 231 6.95 7.86 9.36
C HIS A 231 5.83 7.45 10.33
N GLU A 232 5.45 8.33 11.24
CA GLU A 232 4.35 8.11 12.18
C GLU A 232 3.61 9.41 12.47
N VAL A 233 2.29 9.34 12.66
CA VAL A 233 1.49 10.51 13.05
C VAL A 233 1.92 10.97 14.43
N ASN A 234 2.54 12.14 14.53
CA ASN A 234 3.15 12.64 15.76
C ASN A 234 2.50 13.92 16.31
N ARG A 235 1.63 14.56 15.51
CA ARG A 235 0.90 15.75 15.90
C ARG A 235 -0.39 15.83 15.11
N GLU A 236 -1.46 16.27 15.76
CA GLU A 236 -2.76 16.42 15.13
C GLU A 236 -3.39 17.75 15.54
N ARG A 237 -4.26 18.27 14.68
CA ARG A 237 -5.07 19.45 14.99
C ARG A 237 -6.52 19.21 14.55
N PRO A 238 -7.45 19.00 15.48
CA PRO A 238 -8.84 18.68 15.13
C PRO A 238 -9.63 19.92 14.68
N GLU A 239 -9.20 21.13 15.04
CA GLU A 239 -9.90 22.37 14.70
C GLU A 239 -9.78 22.63 13.20
N GLY A 240 -10.93 22.88 12.55
CA GLY A 240 -11.15 22.99 11.10
C GLY A 240 -10.05 23.68 10.28
N TRP A 241 -10.38 24.81 9.68
CA TRP A 241 -9.41 25.57 8.87
C TRP A 241 -8.46 26.36 9.77
N TRP A 242 -7.22 26.50 9.33
CA TRP A 242 -6.29 27.49 9.83
C TRP A 242 -5.18 27.77 8.84
N GLU A 243 -4.54 28.93 9.02
CA GLU A 243 -3.44 29.40 8.19
C GLU A 243 -2.13 28.74 8.63
N GLY A 244 -1.62 27.85 7.79
CA GLY A 244 -0.24 27.42 7.86
C GLY A 244 0.67 28.39 7.10
N ASP A 245 1.97 28.23 7.25
CA ASP A 245 2.95 29.17 6.69
C ASP A 245 2.87 29.30 5.16
N LEU A 246 2.41 28.24 4.48
CA LEU A 246 2.29 28.12 3.02
C LEU A 246 0.83 27.98 2.53
N GLY A 247 -0.14 28.35 3.37
CA GLY A 247 -1.57 28.34 3.03
C GLY A 247 -2.45 27.58 4.01
N SER A 248 -3.76 27.76 3.83
CA SER A 248 -4.75 27.18 4.73
C SER A 248 -4.80 25.66 4.63
N ILE A 249 -4.83 24.99 5.78
CA ILE A 249 -4.92 23.54 5.90
C ILE A 249 -6.11 23.16 6.81
N TYR A 250 -6.82 22.09 6.46
CA TYR A 250 -8.01 21.65 7.17
C TYR A 250 -7.75 20.40 7.98
N ARG A 251 -7.89 20.49 9.31
CA ARG A 251 -7.77 19.39 10.29
C ARG A 251 -6.56 18.46 10.05
N PRO A 252 -5.32 18.98 10.02
CA PRO A 252 -4.14 18.20 9.64
C PRO A 252 -3.75 17.12 10.66
N LYS A 253 -3.22 16.01 10.14
CA LYS A 253 -2.51 14.95 10.87
C LYS A 253 -1.06 14.88 10.37
N TYR A 254 -0.14 15.41 11.15
CA TYR A 254 1.28 15.53 10.84
C TYR A 254 2.02 14.23 11.08
N PHE A 255 2.90 13.88 10.14
CA PHE A 255 3.70 12.66 10.26
C PHE A 255 5.21 12.88 10.10
N VAL A 256 5.66 14.00 9.51
CA VAL A 256 7.09 14.35 9.44
C VAL A 256 7.28 15.87 9.36
N GLY A 257 7.92 16.47 10.37
CA GLY A 257 8.14 17.92 10.42
C GLY A 257 6.83 18.72 10.28
N GLY A 258 6.71 19.49 9.19
CA GLY A 258 5.52 20.26 8.81
C GLY A 258 4.58 19.53 7.83
N VAL A 259 4.90 18.30 7.42
CA VAL A 259 4.14 17.54 6.43
C VAL A 259 3.01 16.76 7.10
N ALA A 260 1.81 16.91 6.57
CA ALA A 260 0.59 16.30 7.08
C ALA A 260 -0.29 15.70 5.97
N VAL A 261 -1.15 14.76 6.35
CA VAL A 261 -2.40 14.49 5.64
C VAL A 261 -3.42 15.53 6.10
N HIS A 262 -4.05 16.26 5.19
CA HIS A 262 -5.04 17.28 5.54
C HIS A 262 -6.09 17.49 4.45
N GLY A 263 -7.23 18.04 4.84
CA GLY A 263 -8.27 18.45 3.92
C GLY A 263 -7.86 19.68 3.09
N SER A 264 -8.23 19.70 1.82
CA SER A 264 -7.99 20.80 0.89
C SER A 264 -9.21 21.04 -0.01
N ASN A 265 -9.29 22.25 -0.58
CA ASN A 265 -10.28 22.59 -1.60
C ASN A 265 -9.81 22.22 -3.02
N SER A 266 -8.54 21.86 -3.20
CA SER A 266 -7.98 21.48 -4.50
C SER A 266 -7.09 20.24 -4.36
N ILE A 267 -7.55 19.15 -4.96
CA ILE A 267 -6.87 17.86 -5.01
C ILE A 267 -6.88 17.39 -6.47
N PRO A 268 -6.03 18.00 -7.33
CA PRO A 268 -6.00 17.66 -8.74
C PRO A 268 -5.45 16.25 -8.96
N ASN A 269 -5.44 15.84 -10.22
CA ASN A 269 -4.95 14.53 -10.60
C ASN A 269 -3.41 14.43 -10.67
N TYR A 270 -2.71 15.53 -10.40
CA TYR A 270 -1.25 15.63 -10.32
C TYR A 270 -0.80 16.13 -8.93
N PRO A 271 0.50 15.99 -8.57
CA PRO A 271 1.03 16.55 -7.33
C PRO A 271 1.05 18.08 -7.40
N ALA A 272 0.46 18.77 -6.42
CA ALA A 272 0.24 20.21 -6.45
C ALA A 272 0.43 20.91 -5.10
N SER A 273 0.97 20.22 -4.10
CA SER A 273 1.21 20.79 -2.77
C SER A 273 2.66 21.23 -2.58
N HIS A 274 2.92 21.95 -1.48
CA HIS A 274 4.26 22.28 -0.99
C HIS A 274 4.89 21.15 -0.14
N GLY A 275 4.34 19.94 -0.20
CA GLY A 275 4.88 18.75 0.49
C GLY A 275 3.83 17.95 1.26
N CYS A 276 2.75 18.58 1.70
CA CYS A 276 1.64 17.88 2.36
C CYS A 276 0.88 16.92 1.44
N VAL A 277 0.13 15.98 2.03
CA VAL A 277 -0.75 15.05 1.31
C VAL A 277 -2.18 15.57 1.41
N ARG A 278 -2.67 16.18 0.33
CA ARG A 278 -4.02 16.77 0.28
C ARG A 278 -5.08 15.71 -0.01
N VAL A 279 -6.12 15.65 0.82
CA VAL A 279 -7.36 14.91 0.56
C VAL A 279 -8.55 15.87 0.56
N SER A 280 -9.74 15.43 0.14
CA SER A 280 -10.93 16.31 0.18
C SER A 280 -11.34 16.62 1.62
N VAL A 281 -11.93 17.80 1.86
CA VAL A 281 -12.43 18.20 3.18
C VAL A 281 -13.40 17.15 3.77
N PRO A 282 -14.41 16.64 3.05
CA PRO A 282 -15.29 15.59 3.59
C PRO A 282 -14.55 14.28 3.90
N ALA A 283 -13.53 13.92 3.11
CA ALA A 283 -12.73 12.74 3.41
C ALA A 283 -11.91 12.95 4.70
N MET A 284 -11.37 14.16 4.91
CA MET A 284 -10.66 14.50 6.14
C MET A 284 -11.61 14.47 7.35
N ASP A 285 -12.84 14.95 7.22
CA ASP A 285 -13.85 14.83 8.27
C ASP A 285 -14.10 13.37 8.64
N TRP A 286 -14.31 12.51 7.64
CA TRP A 286 -14.46 11.08 7.84
C TRP A 286 -13.22 10.43 8.49
N VAL A 287 -11.99 10.81 8.11
CA VAL A 287 -10.76 10.30 8.73
C VAL A 287 -10.72 10.61 10.22
N TRP A 288 -11.16 11.79 10.62
CA TRP A 288 -11.25 12.17 12.04
C TRP A 288 -12.40 11.48 12.77
N GLU A 289 -13.58 11.43 12.16
CA GLU A 289 -14.79 10.86 12.78
C GLU A 289 -14.71 9.35 12.95
N SER A 290 -14.11 8.66 11.98
CA SER A 290 -13.89 7.21 12.03
C SER A 290 -12.76 6.82 12.99
N GLY A 291 -11.85 7.75 13.30
CA GLY A 291 -10.65 7.46 14.07
C GLY A 291 -9.70 6.48 13.35
N ILE A 292 -9.71 6.44 12.01
CA ILE A 292 -8.92 5.49 11.21
C ILE A 292 -7.42 5.83 11.18
N MET A 293 -7.06 7.07 11.51
CA MET A 293 -5.68 7.57 11.53
C MET A 293 -5.40 8.32 12.84
N PRO A 294 -5.35 7.64 14.01
CA PRO A 294 -5.00 8.28 15.27
C PRO A 294 -3.51 8.64 15.35
N LEU A 295 -3.11 9.28 16.46
CA LEU A 295 -1.70 9.40 16.85
C LEU A 295 -0.99 8.04 16.81
N ASP A 296 0.31 8.07 16.53
CA ASP A 296 1.19 6.92 16.39
C ASP A 296 0.85 5.99 15.21
N THR A 297 -0.10 6.36 14.33
CA THR A 297 -0.37 5.60 13.10
C THR A 297 0.85 5.66 12.17
N PRO A 298 1.40 4.52 11.73
CA PRO A 298 2.47 4.52 10.75
C PRO A 298 2.00 5.10 9.41
N VAL A 299 2.84 5.93 8.79
CA VAL A 299 2.60 6.51 7.46
C VAL A 299 3.76 6.15 6.56
N TRP A 300 3.54 5.26 5.61
CA TRP A 300 4.54 4.88 4.62
C TRP A 300 4.36 5.65 3.33
N VAL A 301 5.35 6.46 2.97
CA VAL A 301 5.36 7.25 1.73
C VAL A 301 6.37 6.67 0.75
N HIS A 302 5.99 6.48 -0.50
CA HIS A 302 6.90 6.00 -1.55
C HIS A 302 6.59 6.61 -2.93
N ASP A 303 7.55 6.50 -3.86
CA ASP A 303 7.54 7.15 -5.18
C ASP A 303 6.78 6.36 -6.28
N GLY A 304 5.99 5.36 -5.92
CA GLY A 304 5.45 4.40 -6.89
C GLY A 304 6.47 3.34 -7.34
N ALA A 305 6.21 2.66 -8.46
CA ALA A 305 7.06 1.63 -9.08
C ALA A 305 7.09 1.91 -10.58
#